data_AF-A0A015XED5-F1
#
_entry.id   AF-A0A015XED5-F1
#
_cell.length_a   1.000
_cell.length_b   1.000
_cell.length_c   1.000
_cell.angle_alpha   90.00
_cell.angle_beta   90.00
_cell.angle_gamma   90.00
#
_symmetry.space_group_name_H-M   'P 1'
#
loop_
_entity.id
_entity.type
_entity.pdbx_description
1 polymer ?
#
loop_
_entity_poly.entity_id
_entity_poly.type
_entity_poly.pdbx_seq_one_letter_code
_entity_poly.pdbx_strand_id
1 'polypeptide(L)'
;MKTFKRFLFICIGLFIIVLSTQALEKYEVTANTFLNIRSHGSTNAPVIGTINHGGIVNVESIDGEWAKVSFNGGYGYVSTTYIRPVTPTPPAKAPTNTFSDWFRQTNYDCRPLVYIILGLSIVLFILRMRRGESTPLEDSEHTINLSLFITVCLLELFYVFSMGANSIWFCTPDKIGWLWTIINFFIFGAVVFNQWMCFFNTLNDVQYNSYATFNWTWGIYTWGICIIGAIICGFFFAGFLPVVGIGFLVGQSVQTGIIFNKVLPKGGWKHACICTLTYLIGSTATVLIVAHFLILLLIVLIALFLLSLLGKSSSSSGGKRCSNCSHLSGSSCNLSGRYISSPSTTYCDNYQ
;
A
#
# COMPACT_ATOMS: atom_id res chain seq x y z
N MET A 1 -1.83 -15.76 31.17
CA MET A 1 -1.40 -14.35 31.28
C MET A 1 0.10 -14.15 31.52
N LYS A 2 0.75 -14.87 32.46
CA LYS A 2 2.20 -14.69 32.75
C LYS A 2 3.13 -15.14 31.60
N THR A 3 2.75 -16.18 30.86
CA THR A 3 3.47 -16.69 29.68
C THR A 3 3.37 -15.75 28.46
N PHE A 4 2.20 -15.14 28.25
CA PHE A 4 1.98 -14.17 27.17
C PHE A 4 2.78 -12.87 27.35
N LYS A 5 2.91 -12.37 28.58
CA LYS A 5 3.77 -11.22 28.88
C LYS A 5 5.25 -11.53 28.62
N ARG A 6 5.74 -12.73 28.97
CA ARG A 6 7.13 -13.14 28.68
C ARG A 6 7.41 -13.25 27.18
N PHE A 7 6.46 -13.78 26.41
CA PHE A 7 6.57 -13.86 24.95
C PHE A 7 6.58 -12.46 24.32
N LEU A 8 5.70 -11.56 24.76
CA LEU A 8 5.63 -10.17 24.31
C LEU A 8 6.95 -9.41 24.58
N PHE A 9 7.56 -9.59 25.75
CA PHE A 9 8.87 -8.98 26.07
C PHE A 9 10.03 -9.54 25.25
N ILE A 10 10.02 -10.85 24.95
CA ILE A 10 11.04 -11.48 24.09
C ILE A 10 10.89 -10.98 22.65
N CYS A 11 9.66 -10.85 22.14
CA CYS A 11 9.40 -10.30 20.81
C CYS A 11 9.76 -8.81 20.70
N ILE A 12 9.49 -7.99 21.73
CA ILE A 12 9.89 -6.58 21.77
C ILE A 12 11.43 -6.45 21.86
N GLY A 13 12.10 -7.31 22.62
CA GLY A 13 13.56 -7.36 22.70
C GLY A 13 14.23 -7.77 21.39
N LEU A 14 13.70 -8.78 20.70
CA LEU A 14 14.16 -9.19 19.36
C LEU A 14 13.88 -8.12 18.30
N PHE A 15 12.80 -7.36 18.45
CA PHE A 15 12.42 -6.26 17.56
C PHE A 15 13.35 -5.03 17.69
N ILE A 16 13.84 -4.72 18.90
CA ILE A 16 14.81 -3.63 19.12
C ILE A 16 16.20 -3.97 18.54
N ILE A 17 16.60 -5.25 18.57
CA ILE A 17 17.89 -5.71 18.00
C ILE A 17 17.90 -5.63 16.45
N VAL A 18 16.73 -5.73 15.81
CA VAL A 18 16.59 -5.62 14.34
C VAL A 18 16.58 -4.16 13.86
N LEU A 19 16.31 -3.18 14.74
CA LEU A 19 16.22 -1.76 14.40
C LEU A 19 17.58 -1.04 14.27
N SER A 20 18.70 -1.68 14.62
CA SER A 20 20.00 -1.00 14.74
C SER A 20 21.04 -1.34 13.68
N THR A 21 20.68 -1.97 12.55
CA THR A 21 21.62 -2.15 11.43
C THR A 21 21.21 -1.27 10.25
N GLN A 22 21.67 -0.02 10.23
CA GLN A 22 21.75 0.73 8.98
C GLN A 22 22.83 0.05 8.13
N ALA A 23 22.46 -0.42 6.94
CA ALA A 23 23.44 -0.97 6.00
C ALA A 23 24.31 0.20 5.48
N LEU A 24 25.59 0.21 5.83
CA LEU A 24 26.53 1.21 5.33
C LEU A 24 26.74 0.99 3.82
N GLU A 25 26.64 2.07 3.04
CA GLU A 25 26.84 2.01 1.59
C GLU A 25 28.32 1.93 1.25
N LYS A 26 28.70 1.07 0.29
CA LYS A 26 30.11 0.89 -0.11
C LYS A 26 30.49 1.82 -1.25
N TYR A 27 31.57 2.57 -1.06
CA TYR A 27 32.14 3.46 -2.07
C TYR A 27 33.60 3.07 -2.34
N GLU A 28 34.03 3.21 -3.59
CA GLU A 28 35.41 3.00 -4.01
C GLU A 28 36.14 4.33 -4.12
N VAL A 29 37.37 4.36 -3.65
CA VAL A 29 38.27 5.52 -3.75
C VAL A 29 38.79 5.67 -5.18
N THR A 30 38.53 6.82 -5.80
CA THR A 30 38.92 7.17 -7.17
C THR A 30 40.14 8.10 -7.24
N ALA A 31 40.71 8.52 -6.11
CA ALA A 31 41.92 9.35 -6.07
C ALA A 31 43.11 8.61 -6.69
N ASN A 32 43.87 9.26 -7.58
CA ASN A 32 44.96 8.64 -8.37
C ASN A 32 46.00 7.85 -7.57
N THR A 33 46.23 8.20 -6.29
CA THR A 33 47.22 7.54 -5.42
C THR A 33 46.57 7.07 -4.12
N PHE A 34 46.14 8.03 -3.29
CA PHE A 34 45.46 7.77 -2.02
C PHE A 34 44.53 8.94 -1.67
N LEU A 35 43.55 8.65 -0.82
CA LEU A 35 42.60 9.61 -0.26
C LEU A 35 42.85 9.76 1.24
N ASN A 36 42.98 11.01 1.68
CA ASN A 36 43.13 11.33 3.10
C ASN A 36 41.79 11.19 3.83
N ILE A 37 41.82 10.52 4.98
CA ILE A 37 40.74 10.50 5.95
C ILE A 37 41.04 11.57 6.98
N ARG A 38 40.07 12.45 7.23
CA ARG A 38 40.21 13.58 8.14
C ARG A 38 39.29 13.44 9.35
N SER A 39 39.62 14.15 10.42
CA SER A 39 38.82 14.12 11.66
C SER A 39 37.43 14.77 11.54
N HIS A 40 37.24 15.70 10.61
CA HIS A 40 35.95 16.36 10.30
C HIS A 40 35.95 16.89 8.86
N GLY A 41 34.78 17.32 8.36
CA GLY A 41 34.59 17.76 6.97
C GLY A 41 35.23 19.12 6.65
N SER A 42 36.54 19.17 6.51
CA SER A 42 37.28 20.37 6.08
C SER A 42 38.65 20.02 5.49
N THR A 43 39.11 20.78 4.51
CA THR A 43 40.46 20.62 3.92
C THR A 43 41.58 20.98 4.89
N ASN A 44 41.26 21.73 5.96
CA ASN A 44 42.18 22.10 7.03
C ASN A 44 42.14 21.13 8.23
N ALA A 45 41.23 20.14 8.22
CA ALA A 45 41.12 19.19 9.32
C ALA A 45 42.33 18.25 9.37
N PRO A 46 42.83 17.86 10.57
CA PRO A 46 43.90 16.89 10.70
C PRO A 46 43.63 15.60 9.93
N VAL A 47 44.67 15.10 9.24
CA VAL A 47 44.63 13.81 8.56
C VAL A 47 44.87 12.71 9.60
N ILE A 48 43.90 11.82 9.76
CA ILE A 48 43.90 10.73 10.73
C ILE A 48 44.19 9.36 10.09
N GLY A 49 44.23 9.31 8.76
CA GLY A 49 44.54 8.10 8.01
C GLY A 49 44.50 8.33 6.51
N THR A 50 44.81 7.29 5.75
CA THR A 50 44.81 7.30 4.28
C THR A 50 44.24 6.00 3.74
N ILE A 51 43.64 6.07 2.55
CA ILE A 51 43.09 4.92 1.82
C ILE A 51 43.63 4.96 0.41
N ASN A 52 44.23 3.88 -0.06
CA ASN A 52 44.80 3.83 -1.40
C ASN A 52 43.72 3.85 -2.49
N HIS A 53 44.09 4.23 -3.71
CA HIS A 53 43.25 4.09 -4.90
C HIS A 53 42.63 2.68 -4.99
N GLY A 54 41.33 2.61 -5.31
CA GLY A 54 40.57 1.36 -5.38
C GLY A 54 40.16 0.79 -4.02
N GLY A 55 40.57 1.42 -2.90
CA GLY A 55 40.12 1.03 -1.57
C GLY A 55 38.62 1.24 -1.39
N ILE A 56 37.98 0.41 -0.56
CA ILE A 56 36.55 0.48 -0.27
C ILE A 56 36.31 1.14 1.08
N VAL A 57 35.39 2.11 1.11
CA VAL A 57 34.89 2.75 2.33
C VAL A 57 33.42 2.46 2.55
N ASN A 58 33.05 2.30 3.81
CA ASN A 58 31.66 2.22 4.23
C ASN A 58 31.21 3.63 4.62
N VAL A 59 30.36 4.24 3.79
CA VAL A 59 29.80 5.58 3.97
C VAL A 59 28.53 5.48 4.82
N GLU A 60 28.47 6.27 5.89
CA GLU A 60 27.33 6.37 6.80
C GLU A 60 26.40 7.53 6.39
N SER A 61 26.98 8.66 5.96
CA SER A 61 26.24 9.82 5.47
C SER A 61 27.10 10.67 4.55
N ILE A 62 26.45 11.47 3.70
CA ILE A 62 27.08 12.46 2.85
C ILE A 62 26.47 13.82 3.14
N ASP A 63 27.31 14.78 3.55
CA ASP A 63 26.93 16.15 3.87
C ASP A 63 27.73 17.11 2.99
N GLY A 64 27.16 17.44 1.82
CA GLY A 64 27.80 18.32 0.83
C GLY A 64 29.06 17.70 0.21
N GLU A 65 30.21 18.34 0.42
CA GLU A 65 31.51 17.90 -0.15
C GLU A 65 32.21 16.80 0.67
N TRP A 66 31.60 16.39 1.79
CA TRP A 66 32.21 15.46 2.74
C TRP A 66 31.33 14.24 3.00
N ALA A 67 31.94 13.06 2.96
CA ALA A 67 31.33 11.80 3.33
C ALA A 67 31.89 11.34 4.68
N LYS A 68 30.98 10.96 5.60
CA LYS A 68 31.32 10.35 6.87
C LYS A 68 31.49 8.85 6.67
N VAL A 69 32.67 8.32 7.04
CA VAL A 69 33.06 6.92 6.82
C VAL A 69 33.46 6.25 8.12
N SER A 70 33.23 4.94 8.23
CA SER A 70 33.76 4.14 9.34
C SER A 70 35.27 3.94 9.18
N PHE A 71 36.05 4.28 10.20
CA PHE A 71 37.51 4.16 10.19
C PHE A 71 38.06 3.85 11.60
N ASN A 72 38.89 2.82 11.72
CA ASN A 72 39.58 2.42 12.97
C ASN A 72 38.69 2.35 14.22
N GLY A 73 37.46 1.82 14.09
CA GLY A 73 36.53 1.68 15.22
C GLY A 73 35.82 2.98 15.63
N GLY A 74 36.05 4.08 14.89
CA GLY A 74 35.31 5.33 15.00
C GLY A 74 34.87 5.84 13.62
N TYR A 75 34.86 7.16 13.45
CA TYR A 75 34.47 7.81 12.20
C TYR A 75 35.55 8.75 11.69
N GLY A 76 35.64 8.85 10.37
CA GLY A 76 36.45 9.83 9.66
C GLY A 76 35.68 10.45 8.51
N TYR A 77 36.26 11.46 7.88
CA TYR A 77 35.64 12.22 6.81
C TYR A 77 36.53 12.23 5.57
N VAL A 78 35.95 11.91 4.43
CA VAL A 78 36.63 11.91 3.13
C VAL A 78 35.88 12.83 2.17
N SER A 79 36.58 13.41 1.19
CA SER A 79 35.93 14.27 0.20
C SER A 79 35.13 13.43 -0.80
N THR A 80 33.89 13.85 -1.08
CA THR A 80 32.98 13.17 -2.00
C THR A 80 33.48 13.16 -3.44
N THR A 81 34.36 14.10 -3.81
CA THR A 81 34.97 14.20 -5.14
C THR A 81 35.83 12.97 -5.50
N TYR A 82 36.36 12.28 -4.48
CA TYR A 82 37.33 11.18 -4.66
C TYR A 82 36.77 9.81 -4.29
N ILE A 83 35.46 9.70 -4.20
CA ILE A 83 34.77 8.44 -3.98
C ILE A 83 33.66 8.29 -5.01
N ARG A 84 33.43 7.07 -5.47
CA ARG A 84 32.25 6.74 -6.27
C ARG A 84 31.48 5.62 -5.60
N PRO A 85 30.14 5.60 -5.70
CA PRO A 85 29.39 4.45 -5.24
C PRO A 85 29.92 3.22 -5.97
N VAL A 86 30.19 2.16 -5.23
CA VAL A 86 30.32 0.84 -5.86
C VAL A 86 28.91 0.46 -6.22
N THR A 87 28.48 0.83 -7.42
CA THR A 87 27.31 0.23 -8.02
C THR A 87 27.59 -1.27 -8.00
N PRO A 88 26.81 -2.09 -7.29
CA PRO A 88 26.95 -3.51 -7.49
C PRO A 88 26.69 -3.72 -8.98
N THR A 89 27.70 -4.14 -9.74
CA THR A 89 27.41 -5.07 -10.83
C THR A 89 26.49 -6.09 -10.17
N PRO A 90 25.26 -6.29 -10.67
CA PRO A 90 24.38 -7.26 -10.07
C PRO A 90 25.22 -8.52 -9.97
N PRO A 91 25.48 -9.06 -8.76
CA PRO A 91 26.21 -10.32 -8.70
C PRO A 91 25.43 -11.25 -9.61
N ALA A 92 26.11 -11.91 -10.55
CA ALA A 92 25.52 -12.99 -11.32
C ALA A 92 24.81 -13.86 -10.28
N LYS A 93 23.48 -13.87 -10.36
CA LYS A 93 22.58 -14.19 -9.26
C LYS A 93 23.02 -15.53 -8.68
N ALA A 94 23.73 -15.53 -7.55
CA ALA A 94 23.95 -16.76 -6.80
C ALA A 94 22.55 -17.29 -6.49
N PRO A 95 22.24 -18.57 -6.77
CA PRO A 95 20.91 -19.11 -6.60
C PRO A 95 20.61 -19.13 -5.10
N THR A 96 20.07 -18.01 -4.63
CA THR A 96 19.42 -17.95 -3.34
C THR A 96 18.05 -18.50 -3.65
N ASN A 97 17.81 -19.76 -3.32
CA ASN A 97 16.53 -20.41 -3.54
C ASN A 97 15.52 -19.84 -2.54
N THR A 98 15.20 -18.55 -2.66
CA THR A 98 14.01 -18.01 -2.00
C THR A 98 12.80 -18.52 -2.76
N PHE A 99 11.70 -18.76 -2.05
CA PHE A 99 10.42 -19.11 -2.67
C PHE A 99 10.08 -18.14 -3.82
N SER A 100 10.36 -16.84 -3.64
CA SER A 100 10.17 -15.82 -4.69
C SER A 100 11.03 -15.99 -5.94
N ASP A 101 12.22 -16.59 -5.83
CA ASP A 101 13.09 -16.83 -6.99
C ASP A 101 12.66 -18.04 -7.81
N TRP A 102 12.04 -19.04 -7.17
CA TRP A 102 11.40 -20.18 -7.86
C TRP A 102 10.23 -19.74 -8.74
N PHE A 103 9.39 -18.80 -8.28
CA PHE A 103 8.30 -18.26 -9.11
C PHE A 103 8.78 -17.41 -10.28
N ARG A 104 9.82 -16.59 -10.09
CA ARG A 104 10.37 -15.77 -11.19
C ARG A 104 11.01 -16.64 -12.29
N GLN A 105 11.52 -17.83 -11.96
CA GLN A 105 12.18 -18.71 -12.93
C GLN A 105 11.22 -19.45 -13.87
N THR A 106 9.93 -19.59 -13.53
CA THR A 106 9.01 -20.44 -14.30
C THR A 106 8.28 -19.75 -15.46
N ASN A 107 8.53 -18.45 -15.74
CA ASN A 107 7.93 -17.69 -16.86
C ASN A 107 6.37 -17.74 -16.92
N TYR A 108 5.69 -18.10 -15.83
CA TYR A 108 4.22 -18.09 -15.80
C TYR A 108 3.71 -16.66 -15.66
N ASP A 109 2.96 -16.19 -16.67
CA ASP A 109 2.19 -14.95 -16.56
C ASP A 109 1.02 -15.16 -15.59
N CYS A 110 1.08 -14.54 -14.41
CA CYS A 110 0.02 -14.63 -13.41
C CYS A 110 -1.18 -13.70 -13.69
N ARG A 111 -1.13 -12.84 -14.73
CA ARG A 111 -2.23 -11.92 -15.05
C ARG A 111 -3.57 -12.61 -15.27
N PRO A 112 -3.68 -13.76 -15.97
CA PRO A 112 -4.98 -14.42 -16.20
C PRO A 112 -5.68 -14.86 -14.91
N LEU A 113 -4.92 -15.04 -13.82
CA LEU A 113 -5.46 -15.45 -12.53
C LEU A 113 -6.49 -14.46 -11.97
N VAL A 114 -6.37 -13.16 -12.32
CA VAL A 114 -7.34 -12.15 -11.90
C VAL A 114 -8.76 -12.46 -12.39
N TYR A 115 -8.89 -13.04 -13.58
CA TYR A 115 -10.20 -13.40 -14.15
C TYR A 115 -10.78 -14.65 -13.48
N ILE A 116 -9.92 -15.58 -13.06
CA ILE A 116 -10.34 -16.75 -12.27
C ILE A 116 -10.83 -16.29 -10.90
N ILE A 117 -10.09 -15.41 -10.22
CA ILE A 117 -10.49 -14.81 -8.95
C ILE A 117 -11.82 -14.07 -9.09
N LEU A 118 -11.98 -13.26 -10.14
CA LEU A 118 -13.23 -12.56 -10.43
C LEU A 118 -14.40 -13.54 -10.62
N GLY A 119 -14.20 -14.60 -11.41
CA GLY A 119 -15.22 -15.63 -11.62
C GLY A 119 -15.65 -16.30 -10.32
N LEU A 120 -14.71 -16.72 -9.49
CA LEU A 120 -15.00 -17.33 -8.18
C LEU A 120 -15.64 -16.34 -7.20
N SER A 121 -15.24 -15.07 -7.23
CA SER A 121 -15.86 -13.99 -6.44
C SER A 121 -17.32 -13.77 -6.84
N ILE A 122 -17.65 -13.86 -8.13
CA ILE A 122 -19.04 -13.82 -8.61
C ILE A 122 -19.84 -15.03 -8.09
N VAL A 123 -19.25 -16.23 -8.07
CA VAL A 123 -19.91 -17.41 -7.48
C VAL A 123 -20.20 -17.18 -5.99
N LEU A 124 -19.23 -16.69 -5.22
CA LEU A 124 -19.43 -16.33 -3.81
C LEU A 124 -20.53 -15.27 -3.63
N PHE A 125 -20.55 -14.26 -4.50
CA PHE A 125 -21.59 -13.23 -4.48
C PHE A 125 -22.98 -13.83 -4.70
N ILE A 126 -23.14 -14.72 -5.69
CA ILE A 126 -24.42 -15.38 -5.97
C ILE A 126 -24.86 -16.25 -4.78
N LEU A 127 -23.95 -17.03 -4.20
CA LEU A 127 -24.25 -17.83 -3.00
C LEU A 127 -24.70 -16.93 -1.84
N ARG A 128 -24.00 -15.81 -1.62
CA ARG A 128 -24.36 -14.81 -0.61
C ARG A 128 -25.75 -14.22 -0.84
N MET A 129 -26.10 -13.88 -2.09
CA MET A 129 -27.42 -13.34 -2.41
C MET A 129 -28.54 -14.37 -2.25
N ARG A 130 -28.23 -15.67 -2.42
CA ARG A 130 -29.21 -16.76 -2.25
C ARG A 130 -29.51 -17.11 -0.78
N ARG A 131 -28.51 -17.04 0.10
CA ARG A 131 -28.65 -17.43 1.52
C ARG A 131 -29.44 -16.44 2.40
N GLY A 132 -29.50 -15.15 2.04
CA GLY A 132 -30.00 -14.10 2.93
C GLY A 132 -29.02 -13.73 4.07
N GLU A 133 -29.20 -12.56 4.70
CA GLU A 133 -28.21 -12.00 5.64
C GLU A 133 -28.24 -12.59 7.06
N SER A 134 -29.33 -13.27 7.47
CA SER A 134 -29.58 -13.54 8.89
C SER A 134 -29.35 -14.98 9.35
N THR A 135 -29.16 -15.95 8.45
CA THR A 135 -29.02 -17.37 8.82
C THR A 135 -27.60 -17.89 8.56
N PRO A 136 -26.90 -18.42 9.59
CA PRO A 136 -25.64 -19.14 9.40
C PRO A 136 -25.85 -20.36 8.50
N LEU A 137 -24.84 -20.69 7.69
CA LEU A 137 -24.84 -21.91 6.89
C LEU A 137 -24.44 -23.12 7.73
N GLU A 138 -25.03 -24.28 7.44
CA GLU A 138 -24.76 -25.56 8.12
C GLU A 138 -24.38 -26.65 7.09
N ASP A 139 -23.88 -27.79 7.58
CA ASP A 139 -23.63 -29.01 6.81
C ASP A 139 -22.83 -28.83 5.49
N SER A 140 -23.41 -29.26 4.37
CA SER A 140 -22.78 -29.24 3.06
C SER A 140 -22.67 -27.81 2.51
N GLU A 141 -23.65 -26.95 2.77
CA GLU A 141 -23.64 -25.55 2.33
C GLU A 141 -22.52 -24.76 3.03
N HIS A 142 -22.36 -24.97 4.34
CA HIS A 142 -21.24 -24.43 5.10
C HIS A 142 -19.91 -24.86 4.49
N THR A 143 -19.76 -26.16 4.23
CA THR A 143 -18.51 -26.74 3.72
C THR A 143 -18.18 -26.22 2.32
N ILE A 144 -19.18 -26.10 1.43
CA ILE A 144 -19.01 -25.56 0.08
C ILE A 144 -18.61 -24.08 0.13
N ASN A 145 -19.34 -23.26 0.88
CA ASN A 145 -19.06 -21.83 1.00
C ASN A 145 -17.67 -21.58 1.60
N LEU A 146 -17.33 -22.31 2.67
CA LEU A 146 -16.01 -22.22 3.30
C LEU A 146 -14.90 -22.62 2.34
N SER A 147 -15.04 -23.74 1.63
CA SER A 147 -14.03 -24.21 0.68
C SER A 147 -13.80 -23.21 -0.45
N LEU A 148 -14.88 -22.65 -0.98
CA LEU A 148 -14.82 -21.64 -2.04
C LEU A 148 -14.16 -20.35 -1.54
N PHE A 149 -14.56 -19.86 -0.35
CA PHE A 149 -13.99 -18.66 0.25
C PHE A 149 -12.48 -18.79 0.51
N ILE A 150 -12.05 -19.91 1.10
CA ILE A 150 -10.63 -20.18 1.33
C ILE A 150 -9.86 -20.29 0.01
N THR A 151 -10.44 -20.93 -1.00
CA THR A 151 -9.83 -21.02 -2.34
C THR A 151 -9.60 -19.63 -2.94
N VAL A 152 -10.61 -18.76 -2.90
CA VAL A 152 -10.49 -17.38 -3.38
C VAL A 152 -9.38 -16.64 -2.63
N CYS A 153 -9.39 -16.68 -1.30
CA CYS A 153 -8.37 -16.00 -0.50
C CYS A 153 -6.95 -16.50 -0.80
N LEU A 154 -6.75 -17.81 -0.97
CA LEU A 154 -5.44 -18.37 -1.31
C LEU A 154 -4.99 -17.95 -2.71
N LEU A 155 -5.89 -17.92 -3.69
CA LEU A 155 -5.58 -17.44 -5.03
C LEU A 155 -5.26 -15.94 -5.05
N GLU A 156 -5.98 -15.14 -4.26
CA GLU A 156 -5.70 -13.71 -4.09
C GLU A 156 -4.34 -13.46 -3.47
N LEU A 157 -4.01 -14.16 -2.37
CA LEU A 157 -2.70 -14.08 -1.74
C LEU A 157 -1.61 -14.47 -2.73
N PHE A 158 -1.79 -15.61 -3.40
CA PHE A 158 -0.87 -16.08 -4.42
C PHE A 158 -0.67 -15.05 -5.54
N TYR A 159 -1.77 -14.48 -6.06
CA TYR A 159 -1.75 -13.46 -7.09
C TYR A 159 -0.98 -12.21 -6.66
N VAL A 160 -1.30 -11.65 -5.48
CA VAL A 160 -0.67 -10.44 -4.96
C VAL A 160 0.82 -10.66 -4.70
N PHE A 161 1.21 -11.78 -4.08
CA PHE A 161 2.62 -12.08 -3.83
C PHE A 161 3.42 -12.32 -5.12
N SER A 162 2.80 -12.92 -6.14
CA SER A 162 3.46 -13.19 -7.42
C SER A 162 3.62 -11.90 -8.25
N MET A 163 2.59 -11.04 -8.26
CA MET A 163 2.58 -9.83 -9.08
C MET A 163 3.27 -8.63 -8.41
N GLY A 164 3.33 -8.61 -7.07
CA GLY A 164 3.87 -7.50 -6.29
C GLY A 164 3.21 -6.16 -6.68
N ALA A 165 4.02 -5.15 -6.97
CA ALA A 165 3.54 -3.82 -7.38
C ALA A 165 2.70 -3.81 -8.68
N ASN A 166 2.77 -4.86 -9.50
CA ASN A 166 1.99 -4.98 -10.72
C ASN A 166 0.62 -5.66 -10.53
N SER A 167 0.22 -5.97 -9.29
CA SER A 167 -1.04 -6.66 -8.97
C SER A 167 -2.29 -5.93 -9.48
N ILE A 168 -2.21 -4.62 -9.67
CA ILE A 168 -3.32 -3.75 -10.12
C ILE A 168 -3.14 -3.23 -11.56
N TRP A 169 -2.43 -3.98 -12.40
CA TRP A 169 -2.19 -3.62 -13.81
C TRP A 169 -3.49 -3.33 -14.60
N PHE A 170 -4.60 -3.94 -14.22
CA PHE A 170 -5.93 -3.75 -14.82
C PHE A 170 -6.59 -2.43 -14.39
N CYS A 171 -5.95 -1.61 -13.56
CA CYS A 171 -6.36 -0.25 -13.22
C CYS A 171 -5.27 0.78 -13.64
N THR A 172 -4.45 0.43 -14.62
CA THR A 172 -3.28 1.23 -15.05
C THR A 172 -3.52 1.78 -16.47
N PRO A 173 -3.75 3.10 -16.66
CA PRO A 173 -4.18 3.67 -17.94
C PRO A 173 -3.24 3.41 -19.11
N ASP A 174 -1.93 3.39 -18.89
CA ASP A 174 -0.90 3.08 -19.90
C ASP A 174 -0.98 1.63 -20.41
N LYS A 175 -1.53 0.70 -19.62
CA LYS A 175 -1.62 -0.71 -19.98
C LYS A 175 -2.92 -1.07 -20.69
N ILE A 176 -4.03 -0.42 -20.32
CA ILE A 176 -5.38 -0.82 -20.76
C ILE A 176 -6.25 0.33 -21.29
N GLY A 177 -5.77 1.57 -21.23
CA GLY A 177 -6.52 2.77 -21.60
C GLY A 177 -7.39 3.32 -20.47
N TRP A 178 -7.77 4.60 -20.61
CA TRP A 178 -8.52 5.35 -19.60
C TRP A 178 -9.93 4.82 -19.35
N LEU A 179 -10.68 4.51 -20.41
CA LEU A 179 -12.05 4.01 -20.29
C LEU A 179 -12.09 2.72 -19.47
N TRP A 180 -11.25 1.75 -19.83
CA TRP A 180 -11.17 0.46 -19.13
C TRP A 180 -10.64 0.60 -17.71
N THR A 181 -9.72 1.55 -17.47
CA THR A 181 -9.24 1.82 -16.10
C THR A 181 -10.38 2.27 -15.18
N ILE A 182 -11.25 3.16 -15.65
CA ILE A 182 -12.39 3.64 -14.88
C ILE A 182 -13.38 2.50 -14.62
N ILE A 183 -13.73 1.72 -15.65
CA ILE A 183 -14.63 0.57 -15.52
C ILE A 183 -14.07 -0.44 -14.50
N ASN A 184 -12.80 -0.81 -14.65
CA ASN A 184 -12.15 -1.78 -13.78
C ASN A 184 -11.98 -1.27 -12.35
N PHE A 185 -11.82 0.04 -12.14
CA PHE A 185 -11.81 0.61 -10.79
C PHE A 185 -13.11 0.33 -10.03
N PHE A 186 -14.26 0.53 -10.68
CA PHE A 186 -15.56 0.24 -10.06
C PHE A 186 -15.78 -1.26 -9.86
N ILE A 187 -15.39 -2.09 -10.83
CA ILE A 187 -15.45 -3.56 -10.70
C ILE A 187 -14.57 -4.01 -9.53
N PHE A 188 -13.35 -3.48 -9.42
CA PHE A 188 -12.43 -3.83 -8.35
C PHE A 188 -12.99 -3.41 -6.99
N GLY A 189 -13.58 -2.21 -6.88
CA GLY A 189 -14.29 -1.77 -5.67
C GLY A 189 -15.44 -2.71 -5.28
N ALA A 190 -16.22 -3.19 -6.25
CA ALA A 190 -17.29 -4.16 -6.01
C ALA A 190 -16.74 -5.51 -5.52
N VAL A 191 -15.60 -5.97 -6.09
CA VAL A 191 -14.91 -7.19 -5.63
C VAL A 191 -14.40 -7.02 -4.20
N VAL A 192 -13.77 -5.88 -3.87
CA VAL A 192 -13.31 -5.59 -2.50
C VAL A 192 -14.48 -5.58 -1.51
N PHE A 193 -15.59 -4.94 -1.86
CA PHE A 193 -16.79 -4.95 -1.03
C PHE A 193 -17.35 -6.36 -0.86
N ASN A 194 -17.40 -7.15 -1.93
CA ASN A 194 -17.84 -8.53 -1.86
C ASN A 194 -16.96 -9.38 -0.95
N GLN A 195 -15.63 -9.25 -1.09
CA GLN A 195 -14.65 -9.95 -0.27
C GLN A 195 -14.82 -9.61 1.22
N TRP A 196 -15.00 -8.33 1.55
CA TRP A 196 -15.28 -7.86 2.91
C TRP A 196 -16.51 -8.56 3.51
N MET A 197 -17.64 -8.55 2.78
CA MET A 197 -18.88 -9.18 3.24
C MET A 197 -18.75 -10.71 3.36
N CYS A 198 -18.13 -11.36 2.38
CA CYS A 198 -17.91 -12.81 2.39
C CYS A 198 -17.02 -13.24 3.55
N PHE A 199 -16.01 -12.46 3.90
CA PHE A 199 -15.16 -12.73 5.07
C PHE A 199 -15.97 -12.76 6.37
N PHE A 200 -16.76 -11.72 6.66
CA PHE A 200 -17.54 -11.68 7.89
C PHE A 200 -18.64 -12.72 7.93
N ASN A 201 -19.32 -12.97 6.81
CA ASN A 201 -20.34 -14.01 6.74
C ASN A 201 -19.73 -15.40 6.99
N THR A 202 -18.57 -15.68 6.38
CA THR A 202 -17.89 -16.96 6.59
C THR A 202 -17.36 -17.09 8.02
N LEU A 203 -16.90 -15.99 8.64
CA LEU A 203 -16.53 -15.98 10.06
C LEU A 203 -17.72 -16.29 10.98
N ASN A 204 -18.89 -15.71 10.70
CA ASN A 204 -20.11 -16.00 11.42
C ASN A 204 -20.51 -17.47 11.28
N ASP A 205 -20.39 -18.03 10.07
CA ASP A 205 -20.69 -19.44 9.81
C ASP A 205 -19.74 -20.36 10.58
N VAL A 206 -18.41 -20.14 10.52
CA VAL A 206 -17.47 -20.99 11.28
C VAL A 206 -17.63 -20.81 12.79
N GLN A 207 -17.96 -19.61 13.27
CA GLN A 207 -18.24 -19.39 14.69
C GLN A 207 -19.46 -20.20 15.13
N TYR A 208 -20.56 -20.12 14.38
CA TYR A 208 -21.79 -20.85 14.67
C TYR A 208 -21.54 -22.36 14.70
N ASN A 209 -20.90 -22.90 13.67
CA ASN A 209 -20.57 -24.33 13.56
C ASN A 209 -19.51 -24.79 14.58
N SER A 210 -18.84 -23.87 15.28
CA SER A 210 -17.85 -24.19 16.31
C SER A 210 -18.44 -24.32 17.73
N TYR A 211 -19.73 -24.05 17.90
CA TYR A 211 -20.41 -24.01 19.20
C TYR A 211 -19.80 -23.00 20.19
N ALA A 212 -19.02 -22.05 19.69
CA ALA A 212 -18.32 -21.05 20.48
C ALA A 212 -18.72 -19.64 20.07
N THR A 213 -18.38 -18.68 20.93
CA THR A 213 -18.61 -17.26 20.66
C THR A 213 -17.31 -16.50 20.85
N PHE A 214 -16.89 -15.77 19.83
CA PHE A 214 -15.70 -14.95 19.89
C PHE A 214 -15.95 -13.60 19.22
N ASN A 215 -15.07 -12.64 19.51
CA ASN A 215 -15.13 -11.31 18.92
C ASN A 215 -13.85 -11.09 18.10
N TRP A 216 -14.00 -10.50 16.91
CA TRP A 216 -12.96 -10.19 15.94
C TRP A 216 -12.57 -8.69 15.91
N THR A 217 -13.14 -7.84 16.78
CA THR A 217 -12.90 -6.39 16.78
C THR A 217 -11.42 -6.02 16.93
N TRP A 218 -10.68 -6.72 17.80
CA TRP A 218 -9.23 -6.48 17.98
C TRP A 218 -8.47 -6.69 16.67
N GLY A 219 -8.79 -7.76 15.96
CA GLY A 219 -8.34 -8.02 14.60
C GLY A 219 -8.56 -6.83 13.66
N ILE A 220 -9.79 -6.32 13.58
CA ILE A 220 -10.13 -5.20 12.70
C ILE A 220 -9.34 -3.93 13.04
N TYR A 221 -9.13 -3.62 14.32
CA TYR A 221 -8.33 -2.45 14.71
C TYR A 221 -6.90 -2.54 14.18
N THR A 222 -6.31 -3.73 14.21
CA THR A 222 -4.97 -3.94 13.64
C THR A 222 -4.96 -3.75 12.12
N TRP A 223 -6.06 -4.03 11.42
CA TRP A 223 -6.16 -3.77 9.98
C TRP A 223 -6.05 -2.28 9.68
N GLY A 224 -6.87 -1.46 10.34
CA GLY A 224 -6.88 -0.02 10.13
C GLY A 224 -5.51 0.61 10.41
N ILE A 225 -4.91 0.25 11.55
CA ILE A 225 -3.57 0.74 11.93
C ILE A 225 -2.53 0.36 10.89
N CYS A 226 -2.54 -0.89 10.42
CA CYS A 226 -1.54 -1.38 9.46
C CYS A 226 -1.76 -0.81 8.06
N ILE A 227 -2.99 -0.63 7.61
CA ILE A 227 -3.29 -0.01 6.32
C ILE A 227 -2.82 1.45 6.32
N ILE A 228 -3.19 2.22 7.34
CA ILE A 228 -2.77 3.62 7.48
C ILE A 228 -1.24 3.69 7.57
N GLY A 229 -0.63 2.84 8.40
CA GLY A 229 0.81 2.74 8.53
C GLY A 229 1.50 2.40 7.20
N ALA A 230 0.95 1.48 6.42
CA ALA A 230 1.50 1.07 5.14
C ALA A 230 1.41 2.20 4.10
N ILE A 231 0.31 2.96 4.07
CA ILE A 231 0.16 4.13 3.19
C ILE A 231 1.20 5.20 3.55
N ILE A 232 1.29 5.58 4.84
CA ILE A 232 2.25 6.59 5.30
C ILE A 232 3.70 6.15 5.01
N CYS A 233 4.05 4.91 5.35
CA CYS A 233 5.38 4.38 5.07
C CYS A 233 5.65 4.31 3.57
N GLY A 234 4.68 3.92 2.75
CA GLY A 234 4.83 3.88 1.29
C GLY A 234 5.20 5.23 0.67
N PHE A 235 4.65 6.33 1.18
CA PHE A 235 4.95 7.67 0.67
C PHE A 235 6.19 8.33 1.29
N PHE A 236 6.40 8.16 2.60
CA PHE A 236 7.40 8.96 3.35
C PHE A 236 8.55 8.14 3.93
N PHE A 237 8.35 6.84 4.19
CA PHE A 237 9.26 6.03 4.99
C PHE A 237 9.33 4.57 4.49
N ALA A 238 9.64 4.37 3.20
CA ALA A 238 9.50 3.05 2.56
C ALA A 238 10.29 1.93 3.27
N GLY A 239 11.43 2.26 3.89
CA GLY A 239 12.24 1.34 4.69
C GLY A 239 11.53 0.77 5.94
N PHE A 240 10.46 1.42 6.42
CA PHE A 240 9.68 0.96 7.57
C PHE A 240 8.49 0.06 7.19
N LEU A 241 8.25 -0.18 5.90
CA LEU A 241 7.16 -1.06 5.46
C LEU A 241 7.25 -2.50 6.04
N PRO A 242 8.45 -3.12 6.18
CA PRO A 242 8.58 -4.41 6.87
C PRO A 242 8.13 -4.37 8.33
N VAL A 243 8.36 -3.25 9.03
CA VAL A 243 7.92 -3.06 10.42
C VAL A 243 6.40 -3.07 10.52
N VAL A 244 5.72 -2.40 9.60
CA VAL A 244 4.24 -2.43 9.51
C VAL A 244 3.75 -3.87 9.28
N GLY A 245 4.41 -4.61 8.38
CA GLY A 245 4.10 -6.03 8.14
C GLY A 245 4.28 -6.91 9.37
N ILE A 246 5.36 -6.73 10.14
CA ILE A 246 5.59 -7.45 11.41
C ILE A 246 4.49 -7.10 12.42
N GLY A 247 4.15 -5.82 12.57
CA GLY A 247 3.07 -5.38 13.44
C GLY A 247 1.73 -6.02 13.09
N PHE A 248 1.42 -6.12 11.80
CA PHE A 248 0.23 -6.83 11.31
C PHE A 248 0.24 -8.31 11.75
N LEU A 249 1.35 -9.03 11.49
CA LEU A 249 1.47 -10.45 11.84
C LEU A 249 1.34 -10.70 13.35
N VAL A 250 1.93 -9.83 14.18
CA VAL A 250 1.79 -9.91 15.64
C VAL A 250 0.33 -9.70 16.05
N GLY A 251 -0.34 -8.66 15.50
CA GLY A 251 -1.74 -8.40 15.75
C GLY A 251 -2.65 -9.57 15.39
N GLN A 252 -2.47 -10.15 14.20
CA GLN A 252 -3.22 -11.33 13.75
C GLN A 252 -2.95 -12.55 14.63
N SER A 253 -1.70 -12.77 15.03
CA SER A 253 -1.33 -13.91 15.91
C SER A 253 -2.03 -13.84 17.26
N VAL A 254 -2.15 -12.64 17.84
CA VAL A 254 -2.88 -12.44 19.10
C VAL A 254 -4.37 -12.74 18.92
N GLN A 255 -5.00 -12.21 17.86
CA GLN A 255 -6.42 -12.45 17.59
C GLN A 255 -6.71 -13.94 17.35
N THR A 256 -5.85 -14.61 16.59
CA THR A 256 -5.95 -16.05 16.36
C THR A 256 -5.85 -16.85 17.65
N GLY A 257 -4.93 -16.50 18.55
CA GLY A 257 -4.82 -17.13 19.87
C GLY A 257 -6.07 -16.94 20.72
N ILE A 258 -6.74 -15.79 20.62
CA ILE A 258 -8.03 -15.55 21.31
C ILE A 258 -9.12 -16.46 20.75
N ILE A 259 -9.25 -16.55 19.42
CA ILE A 259 -10.24 -17.41 18.76
C ILE A 259 -10.02 -18.87 19.17
N PHE A 260 -8.79 -19.35 19.04
CA PHE A 260 -8.42 -20.73 19.38
C PHE A 260 -8.78 -21.08 20.83
N ASN A 261 -8.41 -20.23 21.79
CA ASN A 261 -8.71 -20.44 23.21
C ASN A 261 -10.21 -20.45 23.54
N LYS A 262 -11.03 -19.74 22.76
CA LYS A 262 -12.49 -19.73 22.96
C LYS A 262 -13.20 -20.91 22.30
N VAL A 263 -12.70 -21.37 21.16
CA VAL A 263 -13.31 -22.45 20.40
C VAL A 263 -12.94 -23.82 20.97
N LEU A 264 -11.66 -24.02 21.34
CA LEU A 264 -11.13 -25.32 21.75
C LEU A 264 -11.97 -26.02 22.84
N PRO A 265 -12.43 -25.35 23.92
CA PRO A 265 -13.18 -26.03 24.98
C PRO A 265 -14.59 -26.48 24.58
N LYS A 266 -15.20 -25.89 23.55
CA LYS A 266 -16.58 -26.16 23.14
C LYS A 266 -16.68 -26.95 21.84
N GLY A 267 -15.95 -26.52 20.82
CA GLY A 267 -15.93 -27.15 19.49
C GLY A 267 -14.80 -28.16 19.29
N GLY A 268 -13.85 -28.26 20.22
CA GLY A 268 -12.69 -29.14 20.08
C GLY A 268 -11.69 -28.68 19.01
N TRP A 269 -10.66 -29.49 18.79
CA TRP A 269 -9.50 -29.16 17.96
C TRP A 269 -9.85 -28.86 16.50
N LYS A 270 -10.72 -29.67 15.89
CA LYS A 270 -11.11 -29.50 14.48
C LYS A 270 -11.70 -28.11 14.23
N HIS A 271 -12.70 -27.71 15.01
CA HIS A 271 -13.34 -26.41 14.86
C HIS A 271 -12.41 -25.26 15.24
N ALA A 272 -11.54 -25.44 16.25
CA ALA A 272 -10.56 -24.44 16.63
C ALA A 272 -9.56 -24.15 15.50
N CYS A 273 -9.06 -25.20 14.83
CA CYS A 273 -8.21 -25.07 13.65
C CYS A 273 -8.93 -24.41 12.47
N ILE A 274 -10.16 -24.83 12.17
CA ILE A 274 -10.96 -24.25 11.08
C ILE A 274 -11.18 -22.74 11.31
N CYS A 275 -11.68 -22.34 12.48
CA CYS A 275 -11.92 -20.92 12.78
C CYS A 275 -10.64 -20.10 12.69
N THR A 276 -9.55 -20.63 13.22
CA THR A 276 -8.21 -20.00 13.23
C THR A 276 -7.66 -19.80 11.82
N LEU A 277 -7.69 -20.83 10.98
CA LEU A 277 -7.17 -20.78 9.62
C LEU A 277 -8.04 -19.88 8.73
N THR A 278 -9.36 -19.98 8.85
CA THR A 278 -10.30 -19.11 8.12
C THR A 278 -10.09 -17.65 8.47
N TYR A 279 -9.94 -17.34 9.76
CA TYR A 279 -9.63 -16.00 10.21
C TYR A 279 -8.31 -15.50 9.63
N LEU A 280 -7.22 -16.27 9.77
CA LEU A 280 -5.88 -15.85 9.35
C LEU A 280 -5.79 -15.62 7.83
N ILE A 281 -6.26 -16.58 7.05
CA ILE A 281 -6.20 -16.54 5.58
C ILE A 281 -7.12 -15.44 5.06
N GLY A 282 -8.39 -15.44 5.50
CA GLY A 282 -9.36 -14.45 5.07
C GLY A 282 -8.97 -13.03 5.47
N SER A 283 -8.45 -12.84 6.68
CA SER A 283 -7.98 -11.54 7.14
C SER A 283 -6.83 -11.02 6.29
N THR A 284 -5.84 -11.86 6.00
CA THR A 284 -4.65 -11.43 5.25
C THR A 284 -5.04 -11.05 3.81
N ALA A 285 -5.85 -11.88 3.15
CA ALA A 285 -6.35 -11.61 1.81
C ALA A 285 -7.18 -10.30 1.75
N THR A 286 -8.13 -10.15 2.68
CA THR A 286 -9.02 -8.99 2.75
C THR A 286 -8.25 -7.70 3.02
N VAL A 287 -7.28 -7.71 3.93
CA VAL A 287 -6.49 -6.51 4.23
C VAL A 287 -5.64 -6.09 3.04
N LEU A 288 -5.00 -7.05 2.36
CA LEU A 288 -4.16 -6.74 1.21
C LEU A 288 -4.98 -6.17 0.05
N ILE A 289 -6.12 -6.77 -0.29
CA ILE A 289 -6.95 -6.28 -1.39
C ILE A 289 -7.56 -4.90 -1.08
N VAL A 290 -8.00 -4.68 0.17
CA VAL A 290 -8.50 -3.38 0.65
C VAL A 290 -7.39 -2.33 0.59
N ALA A 291 -6.17 -2.66 1.04
CA ALA A 291 -5.05 -1.72 1.02
C ALA A 291 -4.73 -1.23 -0.42
N HIS A 292 -4.67 -2.15 -1.39
CA HIS A 292 -4.45 -1.80 -2.80
C HIS A 292 -5.56 -0.90 -3.34
N PHE A 293 -6.83 -1.22 -3.04
CA PHE A 293 -7.96 -0.41 -3.47
C PHE A 293 -7.96 0.97 -2.82
N LEU A 294 -7.64 1.09 -1.52
CA LEU A 294 -7.58 2.38 -0.82
C LEU A 294 -6.46 3.27 -1.33
N ILE A 295 -5.31 2.72 -1.71
CA ILE A 295 -4.23 3.48 -2.36
C ILE A 295 -4.73 4.03 -3.71
N LEU A 296 -5.39 3.20 -4.52
CA LEU A 296 -5.99 3.65 -5.79
C LEU A 296 -7.04 4.73 -5.58
N LEU A 297 -7.95 4.53 -4.61
CA LEU A 297 -8.98 5.50 -4.26
C LEU A 297 -8.35 6.83 -3.83
N LEU A 298 -7.31 6.80 -2.99
CA LEU A 298 -6.59 7.99 -2.55
C LEU A 298 -5.99 8.76 -3.74
N ILE A 299 -5.37 8.06 -4.69
CA ILE A 299 -4.82 8.66 -5.91
C ILE A 299 -5.94 9.35 -6.72
N VAL A 300 -7.08 8.68 -6.91
CA VAL A 300 -8.24 9.25 -7.63
C VAL A 300 -8.77 10.50 -6.92
N LEU A 301 -8.90 10.45 -5.59
CA LEU A 301 -9.39 11.58 -4.80
C LEU A 301 -8.43 12.79 -4.86
N ILE A 302 -7.12 12.55 -4.79
CA ILE A 302 -6.10 13.60 -4.94
C ILE A 302 -6.18 14.21 -6.35
N ALA A 303 -6.31 13.40 -7.41
CA ALA A 303 -6.44 13.89 -8.77
C ALA A 303 -7.70 14.77 -8.95
N LEU A 304 -8.85 14.32 -8.44
CA LEU A 304 -10.09 15.10 -8.46
C LEU A 304 -9.97 16.41 -7.67
N PHE A 305 -9.30 16.37 -6.52
CA PHE A 305 -9.04 17.57 -5.73
C PHE A 305 -8.19 18.58 -6.51
N LEU A 306 -7.09 18.15 -7.14
CA LEU A 306 -6.23 19.01 -7.96
C LEU A 306 -6.98 19.59 -9.16
N LEU A 307 -7.81 18.79 -9.85
CA LEU A 307 -8.67 19.28 -10.93
C LEU A 307 -9.68 20.32 -10.44
N SER A 308 -10.23 20.16 -9.23
CA SER A 308 -11.14 21.14 -8.63
C SER A 308 -10.46 22.49 -8.33
N LEU A 309 -9.17 22.48 -8.00
CA LEU A 309 -8.39 23.70 -7.81
C LEU A 309 -8.14 24.42 -9.15
N LEU A 310 -7.82 23.68 -10.21
CA LEU A 310 -7.63 24.23 -11.56
C LEU A 310 -8.95 24.76 -12.16
N GLY A 311 -10.07 24.09 -11.91
CA GLY A 311 -11.39 24.52 -12.38
C GLY A 311 -11.88 25.82 -11.72
N LYS A 312 -11.37 26.16 -10.53
CA LYS A 312 -11.68 27.43 -9.84
C LYS A 312 -10.89 28.63 -10.38
N SER A 313 -9.75 28.43 -11.03
CA SER A 313 -9.00 29.53 -11.68
C SER A 313 -9.54 29.90 -13.06
N SER A 314 -10.46 29.10 -13.62
CA SER A 314 -11.09 29.34 -14.92
C SER A 314 -12.52 29.89 -14.84
N SER A 315 -12.93 30.49 -13.73
CA SER A 315 -14.07 31.40 -13.73
C SER A 315 -13.64 32.75 -14.32
N SER A 316 -13.41 32.73 -15.64
CA SER A 316 -13.61 33.92 -16.47
C SER A 316 -14.94 34.54 -16.06
N SER A 317 -14.88 35.78 -15.61
CA SER A 317 -16.02 36.63 -15.29
C SER A 317 -17.07 36.50 -16.38
N GLY A 318 -18.09 35.67 -16.15
CA GLY A 318 -19.31 35.66 -16.94
C GLY A 318 -19.88 37.07 -16.83
N GLY A 319 -19.68 37.88 -17.86
CA GLY A 319 -20.20 39.24 -17.92
C GLY A 319 -21.69 39.18 -17.57
N LYS A 320 -22.10 40.01 -16.61
CA LYS A 320 -23.50 40.12 -16.19
C LYS A 320 -24.37 40.24 -17.45
N ARG A 321 -25.26 39.26 -17.69
CA ARG A 321 -26.18 39.32 -18.82
C ARG A 321 -27.23 40.37 -18.50
N CYS A 322 -27.42 41.33 -19.41
CA CYS A 322 -28.50 42.30 -19.32
C CYS A 322 -29.86 41.60 -19.32
N SER A 323 -30.77 42.01 -18.45
CA SER A 323 -32.09 41.37 -18.31
C SER A 323 -32.98 41.48 -19.55
N ASN A 324 -32.82 42.53 -20.38
CA ASN A 324 -33.68 42.75 -21.55
C ASN A 324 -33.01 42.45 -22.91
N CYS A 325 -31.67 42.56 -23.03
CA CYS A 325 -30.97 42.32 -24.31
C CYS A 325 -30.03 41.10 -24.31
N SER A 326 -29.85 40.42 -23.16
CA SER A 326 -29.03 39.21 -22.96
C SER A 326 -27.51 39.29 -23.28
N HIS A 327 -27.06 40.34 -23.98
CA HIS A 327 -25.67 40.60 -24.35
C HIS A 327 -25.22 41.98 -23.87
N LEU A 328 -24.33 42.02 -22.88
CA LEU A 328 -23.64 43.23 -22.43
C LEU A 328 -22.14 43.05 -22.66
N SER A 329 -21.50 43.99 -23.38
CA SER A 329 -20.04 44.02 -23.55
C SER A 329 -19.54 45.36 -23.02
N GLY A 330 -19.04 45.38 -21.78
CA GLY A 330 -18.70 46.62 -21.07
C GLY A 330 -19.93 47.45 -20.68
N SER A 331 -19.89 48.76 -20.86
CA SER A 331 -21.01 49.71 -20.61
C SER A 331 -21.89 49.95 -21.84
N SER A 332 -21.88 49.05 -22.83
CA SER A 332 -22.56 49.24 -24.12
C SER A 332 -23.45 48.05 -24.47
N CYS A 333 -24.67 48.34 -24.93
CA CYS A 333 -25.68 47.38 -25.38
C CYS A 333 -25.72 47.35 -26.92
N ASN A 334 -25.90 46.18 -27.54
CA ASN A 334 -26.02 46.05 -29.01
C ASN A 334 -27.49 45.82 -29.42
N LEU A 335 -28.03 46.71 -30.24
CA LEU A 335 -29.36 46.59 -30.86
C LEU A 335 -29.18 46.60 -32.38
N SER A 336 -29.47 45.48 -33.05
CA SER A 336 -29.42 45.36 -34.53
C SER A 336 -28.13 45.90 -35.17
N GLY A 337 -26.98 45.69 -34.53
CA GLY A 337 -25.67 46.12 -35.02
C GLY A 337 -25.22 47.52 -34.59
N ARG A 338 -25.99 48.24 -33.74
CA ARG A 338 -25.60 49.54 -33.17
C ARG A 338 -25.30 49.42 -31.67
N TYR A 339 -24.17 50.00 -31.25
CA TYR A 339 -23.77 50.05 -29.84
C TYR A 339 -24.35 51.30 -29.16
N ILE A 340 -25.08 51.10 -28.06
CA ILE A 340 -25.69 52.15 -27.24
C ILE A 340 -25.02 52.12 -25.87
N SER A 341 -24.43 53.23 -25.43
CA SER A 341 -23.89 53.35 -24.07
C SER A 341 -25.04 53.33 -23.05
N SER A 342 -25.01 52.40 -22.10
CA SER A 342 -25.95 52.36 -20.98
C SER A 342 -25.20 52.66 -19.67
N PRO A 343 -25.75 53.53 -18.80
CA PRO A 343 -25.19 53.78 -17.48
C PRO A 343 -25.38 52.59 -16.51
N SER A 344 -26.24 51.62 -16.84
CA SER A 344 -26.53 50.46 -16.00
C SER A 344 -25.88 49.19 -16.56
N THR A 345 -25.22 48.42 -15.68
CA THR A 345 -24.56 47.14 -16.05
C THR A 345 -25.52 45.94 -16.04
N THR A 346 -26.81 46.17 -15.77
CA THR A 346 -27.82 45.12 -15.62
C THR A 346 -29.08 45.35 -16.45
N TYR A 347 -29.29 46.55 -16.99
CA TYR A 347 -30.49 46.93 -17.76
C TYR A 347 -30.12 47.93 -18.87
N CYS A 348 -30.67 47.77 -20.09
CA CYS A 348 -30.46 48.70 -21.21
C CYS A 348 -31.71 49.55 -21.45
N ASP A 349 -31.68 50.81 -21.02
CA ASP A 349 -32.85 51.71 -21.02
C ASP A 349 -33.44 51.99 -22.42
N ASN A 350 -32.64 51.86 -23.48
CA ASN A 350 -33.03 52.16 -24.88
C ASN A 350 -33.29 50.90 -25.73
N TYR A 351 -33.56 49.75 -25.12
CA TYR A 351 -33.88 48.51 -25.83
C TYR A 351 -35.41 48.41 -26.00
N GLN A 352 -35.93 48.83 -27.16
CA GLN A 352 -37.34 48.67 -27.58
C GLN A 352 -37.42 47.70 -28.76
#